data_AF-A0A3A6NV04-F1
#
_entry.id   AF-A0A3A6NV04-F1
#
_cell.length_a   1.000
_cell.length_b   1.000
_cell.length_c   1.000
_cell.angle_alpha   90.00
_cell.angle_beta   90.00
_cell.angle_gamma   90.00
#
_symmetry.space_group_name_H-M   'P 1'
#
loop_
_entity.id
_entity.type
_entity.pdbx_description
1 polymer ?
#
loop_
_entity_poly.entity_id
_entity_poly.type
_entity_poly.pdbx_seq_one_letter_code
_entity_poly.pdbx_strand_id
1 'polypeptide(L)'
;MGAGPLPGPASSPGPAAGPAGPGARQLLSAPAPAPGGERPAPVPGRAGPGPALGDLRPAAPARAAGAARPPNPTQDRAWRAPRHCPGRKTMKALLIALCLLAAAPLAWAKAPAACDMLTQADAQKALGQAVKPAKSRGPNTIGQSICFYEGATDKAVRYVQLSLTLPPPAIRKNMNSAQLFAQTRASLQGAQPVKGVGDKAFWGGSGLKPGAGLHVLKGDYYLTVDVASGDPVRNLAQAKGLAGEVLKRLK
;
A
#
# COMPACT_ATOMS: atom_id res chain seq x y z
N MET A 1 -37.02 51.60 27.36
CA MET A 1 -36.04 50.50 27.52
C MET A 1 -35.27 50.39 26.21
N GLY A 2 -34.08 50.97 26.17
CA GLY A 2 -33.35 51.24 24.93
C GLY A 2 -32.53 50.04 24.45
N ALA A 3 -32.64 49.72 23.17
CA ALA A 3 -31.77 48.76 22.50
C ALA A 3 -30.42 49.42 22.21
N GLY A 4 -29.37 48.95 22.87
CA GLY A 4 -27.99 49.34 22.58
C GLY A 4 -27.47 48.65 21.31
N PRO A 5 -26.59 49.29 20.53
CA PRO A 5 -26.06 48.73 19.29
C PRO A 5 -25.05 47.60 19.55
N LEU A 6 -25.12 46.57 18.71
CA LEU A 6 -24.21 45.43 18.70
C LEU A 6 -22.81 45.84 18.18
N PRO A 7 -21.72 45.32 18.76
CA PRO A 7 -20.36 45.55 18.26
C PRO A 7 -20.11 44.79 16.95
N GLY A 8 -19.56 45.49 15.95
CA GLY A 8 -19.17 44.91 14.67
C GLY A 8 -17.91 44.04 14.75
N PRO A 9 -17.66 43.19 13.73
CA PRO A 9 -16.52 42.26 13.72
C PRO A 9 -15.19 43.00 13.56
N ALA A 10 -14.23 42.64 14.40
CA ALA A 10 -12.85 43.12 14.36
C ALA A 10 -12.12 42.61 13.11
N SER A 11 -11.72 43.55 12.25
CA SER A 11 -10.79 43.32 11.14
C SER A 11 -9.44 42.82 11.67
N SER A 12 -9.01 41.65 11.23
CA SER A 12 -7.65 41.15 11.51
C SER A 12 -6.63 41.85 10.61
N PRO A 13 -5.48 42.31 11.15
CA PRO A 13 -4.43 42.92 10.36
C PRO A 13 -3.66 41.87 9.55
N GLY A 14 -3.45 42.17 8.27
CA GLY A 14 -2.66 41.35 7.35
C GLY A 14 -1.17 41.31 7.71
N PRO A 15 -0.42 40.30 7.22
CA PRO A 15 1.01 40.19 7.49
C PRO A 15 1.79 41.32 6.79
N ALA A 16 2.63 41.98 7.59
CA ALA A 16 3.53 43.05 7.19
C ALA A 16 4.54 42.57 6.13
N ALA A 17 4.60 43.31 5.03
CA ALA A 17 5.67 43.23 4.05
C ALA A 17 6.96 43.79 4.68
N GLY A 18 7.98 42.94 4.82
CA GLY A 18 9.33 43.35 5.19
C GLY A 18 10.10 43.94 4.00
N PRO A 19 11.06 44.86 4.25
CA PRO A 19 11.65 45.71 3.23
C PRO A 19 12.64 45.00 2.31
N ALA A 20 12.57 45.38 1.04
CA ALA A 20 13.54 45.07 0.00
C ALA A 20 14.89 45.74 0.32
N GLY A 21 15.94 44.94 0.47
CA GLY A 21 17.33 45.40 0.50
C GLY A 21 17.90 45.53 -0.92
N PRO A 22 18.66 46.60 -1.23
CA PRO A 22 19.34 46.76 -2.51
C PRO A 22 20.76 46.16 -2.42
N GLY A 23 21.14 45.31 -3.38
CA GLY A 23 22.54 44.86 -3.43
C GLY A 23 22.84 43.79 -4.45
N ALA A 24 23.71 44.16 -5.40
CA ALA A 24 24.48 43.30 -6.31
C ALA A 24 23.74 42.63 -7.49
N ARG A 25 23.67 43.40 -8.58
CA ARG A 25 23.86 42.87 -9.95
C ARG A 25 25.12 42.00 -9.99
N GLN A 26 24.97 40.69 -10.09
CA GLN A 26 25.94 39.84 -10.77
C GLN A 26 25.33 39.42 -12.11
N LEU A 27 25.79 40.06 -13.17
CA LEU A 27 25.72 39.54 -14.53
C LEU A 27 26.60 38.29 -14.59
N LEU A 28 26.00 37.12 -14.37
CA LEU A 28 26.60 35.86 -14.78
C LEU A 28 26.14 35.58 -16.21
N SER A 29 27.03 35.92 -17.14
CA SER A 29 26.98 35.53 -18.53
C SER A 29 26.65 34.04 -18.67
N ALA A 30 25.71 33.72 -19.55
CA ALA A 30 25.51 32.37 -20.03
C ALA A 30 26.82 31.87 -20.68
N PRO A 31 27.28 30.64 -20.38
CA PRO A 31 28.33 30.02 -21.17
C PRO A 31 27.78 29.73 -22.57
N ALA A 32 28.53 30.17 -23.58
CA ALA A 32 28.29 29.85 -24.99
C ALA A 32 28.22 28.33 -25.21
N PRO A 33 27.44 27.85 -26.20
CA PRO A 33 27.48 26.45 -26.61
C PRO A 33 28.87 26.11 -27.15
N ALA A 34 29.49 25.06 -26.61
CA ALA A 34 30.75 24.55 -27.09
C ALA A 34 30.63 24.09 -28.57
N PRO A 35 31.59 24.43 -29.44
CA PRO A 35 31.66 23.90 -30.80
C PRO A 35 32.04 22.42 -30.77
N GLY A 36 31.59 21.71 -31.81
CA GLY A 36 31.59 20.26 -31.93
C GLY A 36 32.91 19.56 -31.53
N GLY A 37 32.75 18.55 -30.67
CA GLY A 37 33.71 17.48 -30.48
C GLY A 37 33.33 16.29 -31.35
N GLU A 38 34.31 15.81 -32.10
CA GLU A 38 34.27 14.73 -33.08
C GLU A 38 33.48 13.48 -32.66
N ARG A 39 32.72 12.94 -33.62
CA ARG A 39 32.26 11.56 -33.57
C ARG A 39 33.49 10.65 -33.65
N PRO A 40 33.67 9.68 -32.73
CA PRO A 40 34.66 8.64 -32.92
C PRO A 40 34.31 7.83 -34.19
N ALA A 41 35.32 7.63 -35.02
CA ALA A 41 35.25 6.82 -36.23
C ALA A 41 34.74 5.39 -35.94
N PRO A 42 34.03 4.76 -36.89
CA PRO A 42 33.66 3.35 -36.78
C PRO A 42 34.92 2.49 -36.78
N VAL A 43 35.10 1.69 -35.73
CA VAL A 43 36.17 0.69 -35.64
C VAL A 43 35.91 -0.41 -36.68
N PRO A 44 36.82 -0.64 -37.65
CA PRO A 44 36.73 -1.79 -38.52
C PRO A 44 37.47 -2.97 -37.89
N GLY A 45 36.84 -4.14 -37.92
CA GLY A 45 37.55 -5.42 -37.86
C GLY A 45 37.73 -6.04 -36.48
N ARG A 46 36.78 -6.92 -36.12
CA ARG A 46 37.15 -8.23 -35.58
C ARG A 46 36.07 -9.26 -35.89
N ALA A 47 36.14 -9.80 -37.10
CA ALA A 47 35.52 -11.07 -37.43
C ALA A 47 36.29 -12.16 -36.67
N GLY A 48 35.74 -12.61 -35.55
CA GLY A 48 36.14 -13.87 -34.91
C GLY A 48 35.34 -15.03 -35.51
N PRO A 49 35.95 -16.21 -35.72
CA PRO A 49 35.25 -17.36 -36.26
C PRO A 49 34.18 -17.82 -35.28
N GLY A 50 32.94 -17.90 -35.76
CA GLY A 50 31.83 -18.46 -35.00
C GLY A 50 32.10 -19.94 -34.67
N PRO A 51 31.78 -20.41 -33.46
CA PRO A 51 31.75 -21.84 -33.21
C PRO A 51 30.68 -22.46 -34.10
N ALA A 52 31.07 -23.54 -34.77
CA ALA A 52 30.23 -24.34 -35.64
C ALA A 52 28.91 -24.69 -34.96
N LEU A 53 27.82 -24.61 -35.73
CA LEU A 53 26.55 -25.28 -35.45
C LEU A 53 26.84 -26.78 -35.31
N GLY A 54 27.12 -27.23 -34.09
CA GLY A 54 27.16 -28.63 -33.72
C GLY A 54 25.81 -29.03 -33.14
N ASP A 55 25.14 -29.92 -33.86
CA ASP A 55 24.11 -30.87 -33.43
C ASP A 55 23.58 -30.74 -31.99
N LEU A 56 22.50 -29.97 -31.82
CA LEU A 56 21.60 -30.15 -30.69
C LEU A 56 20.55 -31.20 -31.07
N ARG A 57 20.91 -32.47 -30.85
CA ARG A 57 19.96 -33.59 -30.78
C ARG A 57 18.87 -33.25 -29.76
N PRO A 58 17.58 -33.54 -30.05
CA PRO A 58 16.55 -33.48 -29.03
C PRO A 58 16.82 -34.56 -27.97
N ALA A 59 17.13 -34.15 -26.75
CA ALA A 59 17.16 -35.04 -25.61
C ALA A 59 15.73 -35.54 -25.36
N ALA A 60 15.57 -36.86 -25.41
CA ALA A 60 14.34 -37.56 -25.10
C ALA A 60 13.82 -37.22 -23.68
N PRO A 61 12.50 -37.24 -23.45
CA PRO A 61 11.96 -37.07 -22.11
C PRO A 61 12.36 -38.28 -21.25
N ALA A 62 13.17 -38.03 -20.22
CA ALA A 62 13.40 -38.98 -19.16
C ALA A 62 12.07 -39.22 -18.43
N ARG A 63 11.47 -40.39 -18.72
CA ARG A 63 10.44 -41.01 -17.88
C ARG A 63 11.03 -41.22 -16.49
N ALA A 64 10.75 -40.32 -15.56
CA ALA A 64 10.93 -40.59 -14.15
C ALA A 64 9.90 -41.64 -13.73
N ALA A 65 10.43 -42.80 -13.36
CA ALA A 65 9.74 -43.94 -12.83
C ALA A 65 8.99 -43.60 -11.53
N GLY A 66 7.97 -44.42 -11.25
CA GLY A 66 6.97 -44.19 -10.23
C GLY A 66 7.54 -44.01 -8.82
N ALA A 67 7.04 -43.00 -8.14
CA ALA A 67 6.93 -43.00 -6.69
C ALA A 67 5.58 -43.61 -6.33
N ALA A 68 5.63 -44.76 -5.66
CA ALA A 68 4.49 -45.48 -5.13
C ALA A 68 3.63 -44.55 -4.24
N ARG A 69 2.32 -44.52 -4.50
CA ARG A 69 1.34 -44.00 -3.55
C ARG A 69 1.34 -44.92 -2.32
N PRO A 70 1.53 -44.41 -1.10
CA PRO A 70 1.20 -45.19 0.09
C PRO A 70 -0.32 -45.45 0.11
N PRO A 71 -0.77 -46.66 0.48
CA PRO A 71 -2.18 -46.90 0.73
C PRO A 71 -2.63 -46.03 1.90
N ASN A 72 -3.72 -45.28 1.70
CA ASN A 72 -4.40 -44.52 2.75
C ASN A 72 -5.11 -45.53 3.67
N PRO A 73 -4.62 -45.78 4.90
CA PRO A 73 -5.34 -46.61 5.85
C PRO A 73 -6.36 -45.73 6.57
N THR A 74 -7.52 -46.29 6.89
CA THR A 74 -8.56 -45.72 7.77
C THR A 74 -9.64 -44.85 7.11
N GLN A 75 -10.41 -45.47 6.21
CA GLN A 75 -11.84 -45.14 6.01
C GLN A 75 -12.80 -45.99 6.87
N ASP A 76 -12.33 -46.56 7.98
CA ASP A 76 -13.16 -47.25 8.96
C ASP A 76 -13.36 -46.40 10.23
N ARG A 77 -14.07 -45.28 10.10
CA ARG A 77 -14.83 -44.73 11.23
C ARG A 77 -16.30 -44.91 10.96
N ALA A 78 -16.74 -46.10 11.34
CA ALA A 78 -18.12 -46.43 11.65
C ALA A 78 -18.83 -45.25 12.31
N TRP A 79 -19.86 -44.77 11.62
CA TRP A 79 -20.94 -43.98 12.18
C TRP A 79 -21.52 -44.72 13.39
N ARG A 80 -21.13 -44.31 14.61
CA ARG A 80 -21.89 -44.67 15.81
C ARG A 80 -23.08 -43.72 15.88
N ALA A 81 -24.27 -44.29 15.73
CA ALA A 81 -25.54 -43.63 15.96
C ALA A 81 -25.57 -42.95 17.35
N PRO A 82 -26.20 -41.77 17.48
CA PRO A 82 -26.44 -41.15 18.77
C PRO A 82 -27.41 -42.02 19.58
N ARG A 83 -26.93 -42.53 20.73
CA ARG A 83 -27.81 -43.17 21.72
C ARG A 83 -28.76 -42.11 22.26
N HIS A 84 -30.04 -42.29 21.98
CA HIS A 84 -31.13 -41.62 22.68
C HIS A 84 -30.97 -41.87 24.20
N CYS A 85 -30.87 -40.78 24.97
CA CYS A 85 -31.12 -40.81 26.41
C CYS A 85 -32.61 -40.54 26.64
N PRO A 86 -33.41 -41.53 27.10
CA PRO A 86 -34.76 -41.27 27.52
C PRO A 86 -34.74 -40.79 28.98
N GLY A 87 -35.41 -39.67 29.25
CA GLY A 87 -35.93 -39.39 30.58
C GLY A 87 -35.22 -38.30 31.37
N ARG A 88 -35.70 -37.06 31.20
CA ARG A 88 -36.18 -36.27 32.34
C ARG A 88 -37.26 -35.30 31.87
N LYS A 89 -38.50 -35.67 32.16
CA LYS A 89 -39.66 -34.80 32.07
C LYS A 89 -39.56 -33.74 33.17
N THR A 90 -40.21 -32.60 32.92
CA THR A 90 -40.54 -31.49 33.85
C THR A 90 -39.43 -30.50 34.23
N MET A 91 -39.22 -29.49 33.40
CA MET A 91 -39.24 -28.06 33.80
C MET A 91 -39.27 -27.18 32.52
N LYS A 92 -40.37 -27.27 31.78
CA LYS A 92 -40.69 -26.35 30.67
C LYS A 92 -41.72 -25.35 31.18
N ALA A 93 -41.29 -24.26 31.82
CA ALA A 93 -42.20 -23.15 32.08
C ALA A 93 -41.55 -21.79 32.40
N LEU A 94 -40.23 -21.66 32.61
CA LEU A 94 -39.65 -20.38 33.05
C LEU A 94 -38.30 -20.01 32.40
N LEU A 95 -38.10 -20.36 31.13
CA LEU A 95 -36.87 -20.05 30.37
C LEU A 95 -37.17 -19.75 28.88
N ILE A 96 -38.29 -19.08 28.61
CA ILE A 96 -38.65 -18.60 27.25
C ILE A 96 -38.73 -17.06 27.20
N ALA A 97 -38.78 -16.37 28.36
CA ALA A 97 -38.89 -14.91 28.43
C ALA A 97 -37.53 -14.16 28.42
N LEU A 98 -36.39 -14.85 28.45
CA LEU A 98 -35.05 -14.25 28.53
C LEU A 98 -34.17 -14.47 27.27
N CYS A 99 -34.79 -14.75 26.12
CA CYS A 99 -34.09 -14.79 24.81
C CYS A 99 -34.55 -13.68 23.85
N LEU A 100 -35.41 -12.75 24.30
CA LEU A 100 -35.90 -11.61 23.49
C LEU A 100 -35.22 -10.28 23.83
N LEU A 101 -34.23 -10.26 24.72
CA LEU A 101 -33.40 -9.07 24.94
C LEU A 101 -32.26 -9.01 23.92
N ALA A 102 -32.47 -8.14 22.94
CA ALA A 102 -31.47 -7.46 22.12
C ALA A 102 -30.68 -8.31 21.11
N ALA A 103 -31.37 -8.79 20.07
CA ALA A 103 -30.75 -8.85 18.74
C ALA A 103 -30.53 -7.41 18.23
N ALA A 104 -29.61 -6.67 18.85
CA ALA A 104 -29.12 -5.43 18.26
C ALA A 104 -28.44 -5.84 16.94
N PRO A 105 -28.83 -5.25 15.79
CA PRO A 105 -28.09 -5.49 14.56
C PRO A 105 -26.64 -5.15 14.86
N LEU A 106 -25.75 -6.14 14.74
CA LEU A 106 -24.32 -5.89 14.64
C LEU A 106 -24.16 -5.01 13.41
N ALA A 107 -24.15 -3.69 13.63
CA ALA A 107 -23.77 -2.74 12.61
C ALA A 107 -22.35 -3.14 12.24
N TRP A 108 -22.19 -3.86 11.13
CA TRP A 108 -20.89 -4.08 10.54
C TRP A 108 -20.33 -2.71 10.25
N ALA A 109 -19.41 -2.28 11.10
CA ALA A 109 -18.70 -1.03 10.91
C ALA A 109 -18.16 -1.06 9.48
N LYS A 110 -18.54 -0.05 8.70
CA LYS A 110 -18.10 0.07 7.32
C LYS A 110 -16.59 -0.05 7.31
N ALA A 111 -16.09 -1.04 6.58
CA ALA A 111 -14.67 -1.27 6.43
C ALA A 111 -13.98 0.06 6.01
N PRO A 112 -12.90 0.47 6.69
CA PRO A 112 -12.29 1.76 6.43
C PRO A 112 -11.74 1.81 5.00
N ALA A 113 -11.95 2.93 4.30
CA ALA A 113 -11.30 3.17 3.01
C ALA A 113 -9.96 3.87 3.20
N ALA A 114 -9.06 3.75 2.22
CA ALA A 114 -7.76 4.39 2.27
C ALA A 114 -7.82 5.92 2.49
N CYS A 115 -8.77 6.62 1.86
CA CYS A 115 -8.88 8.08 2.05
C CYS A 115 -9.44 8.49 3.41
N ASP A 116 -10.07 7.58 4.15
CA ASP A 116 -10.47 7.85 5.54
C ASP A 116 -9.25 7.84 6.48
N MET A 117 -8.15 7.25 6.03
CA MET A 117 -6.93 7.05 6.79
C MET A 117 -5.81 8.03 6.43
N LEU A 118 -5.95 8.78 5.33
CA LEU A 118 -4.93 9.70 4.83
C LEU A 118 -5.53 11.06 4.47
N THR A 119 -5.17 12.09 5.24
CA THR A 119 -5.66 13.45 5.01
C THR A 119 -4.79 14.20 3.99
N GLN A 120 -5.35 15.26 3.39
CA GLN A 120 -4.61 16.14 2.50
C GLN A 120 -3.44 16.83 3.23
N ALA A 121 -3.61 17.18 4.50
CA ALA A 121 -2.55 17.78 5.32
C ALA A 121 -1.37 16.82 5.54
N ASP A 122 -1.66 15.53 5.76
CA ASP A 122 -0.60 14.51 5.88
C ASP A 122 0.18 14.37 4.57
N ALA A 123 -0.53 14.37 3.43
CA ALA A 123 0.09 14.30 2.11
C ALA A 123 0.95 15.55 1.79
N GLN A 124 0.47 16.75 2.14
CA GLN A 124 1.23 18.00 1.99
C GLN A 124 2.49 17.99 2.86
N LYS A 125 2.36 17.56 4.12
CA LYS A 125 3.49 17.43 5.04
C LYS A 125 4.51 16.42 4.52
N ALA A 126 4.05 15.29 3.98
CA ALA A 126 4.94 14.28 3.41
C ALA A 126 5.68 14.82 2.18
N LEU A 127 5.02 15.54 1.28
CA LEU A 127 5.66 16.07 0.06
C LEU A 127 6.42 17.39 0.27
N GLY A 128 6.16 18.13 1.34
CA GLY A 128 6.72 19.46 1.58
C GLY A 128 6.20 20.53 0.61
N GLN A 129 5.03 20.30 0.01
CA GLN A 129 4.39 21.22 -0.95
C GLN A 129 2.88 21.01 -0.97
N ALA A 130 2.16 21.95 -1.60
CA ALA A 130 0.73 21.79 -1.84
C ALA A 130 0.44 20.55 -2.72
N VAL A 131 -0.73 19.96 -2.48
CA VAL A 131 -1.24 18.79 -3.22
C VAL A 131 -2.64 19.07 -3.74
N LYS A 132 -2.97 18.48 -4.88
CA LYS A 132 -4.31 18.47 -5.47
C LYS A 132 -5.28 17.67 -4.58
N PRO A 133 -6.60 17.84 -4.73
CA PRO A 133 -7.59 17.04 -4.00
C PRO A 133 -7.39 15.53 -4.16
N ALA A 134 -7.79 14.77 -3.14
CA ALA A 134 -7.63 13.33 -3.12
C ALA A 134 -8.38 12.67 -4.28
N LYS A 135 -7.72 11.74 -4.97
CA LYS A 135 -8.35 10.80 -5.89
C LYS A 135 -8.57 9.49 -5.16
N SER A 136 -9.81 9.23 -4.79
CA SER A 136 -10.23 7.99 -4.14
C SER A 136 -10.61 6.94 -5.19
N ARG A 137 -10.14 5.72 -4.99
CA ARG A 137 -10.69 4.53 -5.65
C ARG A 137 -11.21 3.60 -4.55
N GLY A 138 -12.51 3.33 -4.59
CA GLY A 138 -13.18 2.44 -3.65
C GLY A 138 -12.60 1.01 -3.70
N PRO A 139 -13.07 0.13 -2.80
CA PRO A 139 -12.62 -1.26 -2.77
C PRO A 139 -12.88 -1.92 -4.13
N ASN A 140 -11.81 -2.38 -4.77
CA ASN A 140 -11.89 -3.19 -5.98
C ASN A 140 -12.25 -4.65 -5.65
N THR A 141 -12.29 -5.51 -6.66
CA THR A 141 -12.62 -6.94 -6.48
C THR A 141 -11.65 -7.68 -5.56
N ILE A 142 -10.39 -7.23 -5.42
CA ILE A 142 -9.40 -7.78 -4.46
C ILE A 142 -9.48 -7.14 -3.06
N GLY A 143 -10.52 -6.35 -2.76
CA GLY A 143 -10.73 -5.72 -1.46
C GLY A 143 -9.72 -4.60 -1.16
N GLN A 144 -9.12 -4.02 -2.20
CA GLN A 144 -8.14 -2.96 -2.11
C GLN A 144 -8.80 -1.62 -2.41
N SER A 145 -8.67 -0.67 -1.49
CA SER A 145 -8.98 0.74 -1.71
C SER A 145 -7.70 1.55 -1.87
N ILE A 146 -7.76 2.65 -2.63
CA ILE A 146 -6.60 3.50 -2.92
C ILE A 146 -6.98 4.96 -2.68
N CYS A 147 -6.09 5.68 -2.00
CA CYS A 147 -6.12 7.13 -1.90
C CYS A 147 -4.86 7.71 -2.54
N PHE A 148 -5.04 8.63 -3.47
CA PHE A 148 -3.93 9.21 -4.23
C PHE A 148 -3.97 10.73 -4.17
N TYR A 149 -2.83 11.34 -3.82
CA TYR A 149 -2.63 12.78 -3.81
C TYR A 149 -1.50 13.13 -4.77
N GLU A 150 -1.77 14.04 -5.70
CA GLU A 150 -0.78 14.58 -6.63
C GLU A 150 -0.20 15.88 -6.10
N GLY A 151 1.09 16.11 -6.32
CA GLY A 151 1.70 17.42 -6.11
C GLY A 151 1.02 18.50 -6.97
N ALA A 152 0.92 19.71 -6.44
CA ALA A 152 0.33 20.84 -7.16
C ALA A 152 1.22 21.37 -8.31
N THR A 153 2.51 21.06 -8.30
CA THR A 153 3.45 21.47 -9.36
C THR A 153 3.44 20.50 -10.53
N ASP A 154 3.35 21.02 -11.75
CA ASP A 154 3.39 20.22 -12.96
C ASP A 154 4.83 19.97 -13.47
N LYS A 155 5.85 20.51 -12.78
CA LYS A 155 7.26 20.39 -13.21
C LYS A 155 7.88 19.01 -12.97
N ALA A 156 7.34 18.23 -12.04
CA ALA A 156 7.84 16.90 -11.71
C ALA A 156 6.71 16.03 -11.13
N VAL A 157 6.71 14.74 -11.49
CA VAL A 157 5.77 13.76 -10.93
C VAL A 157 6.07 13.58 -9.45
N ARG A 158 5.20 14.16 -8.61
CA ARG A 158 5.25 14.04 -7.15
C ARG A 158 3.90 13.56 -6.66
N TYR A 159 3.88 12.56 -5.80
CA TYR A 159 2.62 12.01 -5.29
C TYR A 159 2.79 11.28 -3.95
N VAL A 160 1.64 11.08 -3.30
CA VAL A 160 1.48 10.19 -2.17
C VAL A 160 0.35 9.22 -2.51
N GLN A 161 0.61 7.94 -2.35
CA GLN A 161 -0.39 6.89 -2.53
C GLN A 161 -0.48 6.04 -1.27
N LEU A 162 -1.69 5.93 -0.72
CA LEU A 162 -2.03 4.92 0.28
C LEU A 162 -2.92 3.88 -0.39
N SER A 163 -2.53 2.62 -0.30
CA SER A 163 -3.38 1.49 -0.60
C SER A 163 -3.69 0.73 0.68
N LEU A 164 -4.97 0.41 0.91
CA LEU A 164 -5.41 -0.40 2.03
C LEU A 164 -6.15 -1.62 1.50
N THR A 165 -5.69 -2.79 1.91
CA THR A 165 -6.24 -4.08 1.50
C THR A 165 -6.77 -4.82 2.73
N LEU A 166 -8.05 -5.18 2.68
CA LEU A 166 -8.75 -5.86 3.77
C LEU A 166 -9.12 -7.31 3.37
N PRO A 167 -9.07 -8.27 4.30
CA PRO A 167 -9.52 -9.63 4.08
C PRO A 167 -11.00 -9.81 4.47
N PRO A 168 -11.65 -10.87 3.96
CA PRO A 168 -11.31 -11.62 2.75
C PRO A 168 -12.00 -10.98 1.53
N PRO A 169 -11.30 -10.77 0.41
CA PRO A 169 -11.95 -10.44 -0.85
C PRO A 169 -12.43 -11.70 -1.55
N ALA A 170 -13.54 -11.58 -2.26
CA ALA A 170 -14.23 -12.68 -2.92
C ALA A 170 -13.33 -13.49 -3.89
N ILE A 171 -12.32 -12.87 -4.50
CA ILE A 171 -11.53 -13.51 -5.58
C ILE A 171 -10.17 -14.07 -5.16
N ARG A 172 -9.69 -13.85 -3.92
CA ARG A 172 -8.34 -14.29 -3.52
C ARG A 172 -8.26 -15.72 -3.00
N LYS A 173 -9.23 -16.60 -3.31
CA LYS A 173 -9.27 -17.98 -2.78
C LYS A 173 -9.06 -18.03 -1.25
N ASN A 174 -9.66 -17.08 -0.52
CA ASN A 174 -9.50 -16.91 0.94
C ASN A 174 -8.08 -16.56 1.43
N MET A 175 -7.24 -15.93 0.58
CA MET A 175 -5.93 -15.43 1.02
C MET A 175 -6.08 -14.27 2.01
N ASN A 176 -5.51 -14.43 3.20
CA ASN A 176 -5.47 -13.40 4.23
C ASN A 176 -4.35 -12.36 3.96
N SER A 177 -4.37 -11.26 4.71
CA SER A 177 -3.43 -10.15 4.56
C SER A 177 -1.97 -10.55 4.78
N ALA A 178 -1.71 -11.48 5.71
CA ALA A 178 -0.36 -11.98 5.97
C ALA A 178 0.21 -12.80 4.80
N GLN A 179 -0.62 -13.65 4.19
CA GLN A 179 -0.24 -14.41 2.99
C GLN A 179 -0.01 -13.49 1.79
N LEU A 180 -0.88 -12.50 1.58
CA LEU A 180 -0.71 -11.52 0.51
C LEU A 180 0.57 -10.69 0.70
N PHE A 181 0.85 -10.24 1.93
CA PHE A 181 2.10 -9.56 2.26
C PHE A 181 3.33 -10.43 1.97
N ALA A 182 3.32 -11.71 2.42
CA ALA A 182 4.43 -12.62 2.20
C ALA A 182 4.66 -12.91 0.71
N GLN A 183 3.59 -13.14 -0.06
CA GLN A 183 3.65 -13.38 -1.50
C GLN A 183 4.16 -12.14 -2.24
N THR A 184 3.66 -10.94 -1.90
CA THR A 184 4.12 -9.69 -2.51
C THR A 184 5.62 -9.51 -2.27
N ARG A 185 6.08 -9.70 -1.02
CA ARG A 185 7.50 -9.62 -0.67
C ARG A 185 8.35 -10.62 -1.48
N ALA A 186 7.90 -11.86 -1.61
CA ALA A 186 8.63 -12.90 -2.34
C ALA A 186 8.73 -12.61 -3.85
N SER A 187 7.74 -11.90 -4.41
CA SER A 187 7.73 -11.52 -5.83
C SER A 187 8.59 -10.29 -6.17
N LEU A 188 8.96 -9.49 -5.16
CA LEU A 188 9.70 -8.24 -5.37
C LEU A 188 11.19 -8.44 -5.18
N GLN A 189 11.94 -8.28 -6.27
CA GLN A 189 13.40 -8.27 -6.21
C GLN A 189 13.89 -7.04 -5.46
N GLY A 190 14.82 -7.23 -4.52
CA GLY A 190 15.41 -6.14 -3.75
C GLY A 190 14.54 -5.58 -2.61
N ALA A 191 13.48 -6.28 -2.21
CA ALA A 191 12.65 -5.90 -1.06
C ALA A 191 13.49 -5.82 0.24
N GLN A 192 13.58 -4.64 0.84
CA GLN A 192 14.37 -4.40 2.04
C GLN A 192 13.49 -4.47 3.30
N PRO A 193 13.81 -5.27 4.33
CA PRO A 193 13.02 -5.29 5.56
C PRO A 193 13.09 -3.94 6.29
N VAL A 194 11.96 -3.47 6.80
CA VAL A 194 11.85 -2.21 7.54
C VAL A 194 11.35 -2.48 8.96
N LYS A 195 12.05 -1.95 9.97
CA LYS A 195 11.67 -2.06 11.39
C LYS A 195 10.95 -0.81 11.89
N GLY A 196 10.14 -0.99 12.93
CA GLY A 196 9.49 0.09 13.68
C GLY A 196 8.17 0.61 13.09
N VAL A 197 7.56 -0.11 12.14
CA VAL A 197 6.26 0.20 11.55
C VAL A 197 5.49 -1.10 11.34
N GLY A 198 4.25 -1.15 11.82
CA GLY A 198 3.42 -2.36 11.78
C GLY A 198 4.00 -3.52 12.58
N ASP A 199 3.48 -4.72 12.32
CA ASP A 199 4.04 -5.98 12.84
C ASP A 199 5.17 -6.49 11.94
N LYS A 200 5.02 -6.30 10.62
CA LYS A 200 6.05 -6.56 9.61
C LYS A 200 6.00 -5.47 8.55
N ALA A 201 7.16 -5.03 8.07
CA ALA A 201 7.24 -4.12 6.94
C ALA A 201 8.43 -4.40 6.03
N PHE A 202 8.30 -4.04 4.76
CA PHE A 202 9.41 -4.02 3.80
C PHE A 202 9.25 -2.86 2.82
N TRP A 203 10.37 -2.42 2.24
CA TRP A 203 10.44 -1.36 1.24
C TRP A 203 10.71 -1.96 -0.14
N GLY A 204 9.82 -1.69 -1.09
CA GLY A 204 9.94 -2.12 -2.48
C GLY A 204 10.56 -1.06 -3.41
N GLY A 205 11.12 0.02 -2.86
CA GLY A 205 11.58 1.19 -3.62
C GLY A 205 10.55 2.32 -3.64
N SER A 206 10.79 3.35 -4.45
CA SER A 206 9.86 4.48 -4.65
C SER A 206 9.64 4.76 -6.12
N GLY A 207 8.56 5.47 -6.42
CA GLY A 207 8.22 5.93 -7.77
C GLY A 207 7.37 4.92 -8.53
N LEU A 208 7.30 5.04 -9.85
CA LEU A 208 6.32 4.31 -10.68
C LEU A 208 6.64 2.81 -10.92
N LYS A 209 7.51 2.21 -10.10
CA LYS A 209 7.90 0.81 -10.26
C LYS A 209 6.81 -0.11 -9.69
N PRO A 210 6.55 -1.27 -10.30
CA PRO A 210 5.68 -2.28 -9.71
C PRO A 210 6.17 -2.67 -8.30
N GLY A 211 5.28 -2.59 -7.32
CA GLY A 211 5.61 -2.86 -5.92
C GLY A 211 6.46 -1.80 -5.23
N ALA A 212 6.53 -0.58 -5.78
CA ALA A 212 7.08 0.56 -5.05
C ALA A 212 6.24 0.90 -3.81
N GLY A 213 6.91 1.47 -2.82
CA GLY A 213 6.34 1.91 -1.57
C GLY A 213 6.76 1.05 -0.37
N LEU A 214 6.31 1.50 0.78
CA LEU A 214 6.44 0.83 2.07
C LEU A 214 5.24 -0.08 2.25
N HIS A 215 5.49 -1.38 2.25
CA HIS A 215 4.50 -2.40 2.52
C HIS A 215 4.49 -2.69 4.02
N VAL A 216 3.30 -2.65 4.63
CA VAL A 216 3.12 -2.81 6.07
C VAL A 216 1.99 -3.80 6.34
N LEU A 217 2.27 -4.77 7.19
CA LEU A 217 1.29 -5.68 7.77
C LEU A 217 1.05 -5.30 9.23
N LYS A 218 -0.21 -5.12 9.63
CA LYS A 218 -0.63 -4.90 11.01
C LYS A 218 -1.91 -5.69 11.28
N GLY A 219 -1.84 -6.75 12.08
CA GLY A 219 -2.96 -7.68 12.27
C GLY A 219 -3.49 -8.17 10.92
N ASP A 220 -4.77 -7.92 10.65
CA ASP A 220 -5.43 -8.26 9.39
C ASP A 220 -5.36 -7.16 8.33
N TYR A 221 -4.69 -6.04 8.60
CA TYR A 221 -4.54 -4.93 7.66
C TYR A 221 -3.25 -5.08 6.87
N TYR A 222 -3.37 -5.08 5.53
CA TYR A 222 -2.23 -4.93 4.63
C TYR A 222 -2.33 -3.59 3.90
N LEU A 223 -1.33 -2.73 4.10
CA LEU A 223 -1.28 -1.42 3.46
C LEU A 223 0.05 -1.17 2.75
N THR A 224 -0.02 -0.37 1.70
CA THR A 224 1.15 0.11 0.96
C THR A 224 1.14 1.63 0.95
N VAL A 225 2.24 2.24 1.36
CA VAL A 225 2.45 3.70 1.37
C VAL A 225 3.57 4.05 0.41
N ASP A 226 3.25 4.66 -0.72
CA ASP A 226 4.26 5.16 -1.66
C ASP A 226 4.32 6.68 -1.60
N VAL A 227 5.54 7.21 -1.53
CA VAL A 227 5.81 8.64 -1.51
C VAL A 227 6.86 8.89 -2.58
N ALA A 228 6.52 9.72 -3.55
CA ALA A 228 7.42 10.21 -4.58
C ALA A 228 7.63 11.71 -4.37
N SER A 229 8.59 12.09 -3.52
CA SER A 229 8.92 13.50 -3.27
C SER A 229 9.84 14.13 -4.33
N GLY A 230 10.47 13.29 -5.17
CA GLY A 230 11.59 13.65 -6.02
C GLY A 230 12.96 13.38 -5.37
N ASP A 231 12.98 12.98 -4.09
CA ASP A 231 14.18 12.56 -3.37
C ASP A 231 14.03 11.11 -2.86
N PRO A 232 14.62 10.13 -3.57
CA PRO A 232 14.56 8.71 -3.18
C PRO A 232 15.08 8.42 -1.77
N VAL A 233 16.04 9.21 -1.27
CA VAL A 233 16.64 9.01 0.06
C VAL A 233 15.63 9.34 1.15
N ARG A 234 14.79 10.36 0.91
CA ARG A 234 13.77 10.83 1.86
C ARG A 234 12.46 10.04 1.79
N ASN A 235 12.14 9.46 0.63
CA ASN A 235 10.86 8.79 0.39
C ASN A 235 10.55 7.70 1.43
N LEU A 236 11.53 6.87 1.81
CA LEU A 236 11.31 5.84 2.83
C LEU A 236 10.99 6.45 4.20
N ALA A 237 11.71 7.49 4.62
CA ALA A 237 11.47 8.15 5.91
C ALA A 237 10.07 8.80 5.95
N GLN A 238 9.66 9.46 4.86
CA GLN A 238 8.33 10.04 4.71
C GLN A 238 7.24 8.97 4.71
N ALA A 239 7.43 7.88 3.96
CA ALA A 239 6.50 6.76 3.94
C ALA A 239 6.34 6.11 5.32
N LYS A 240 7.43 5.96 6.09
CA LYS A 240 7.37 5.47 7.49
C LYS A 240 6.58 6.40 8.39
N GLY A 241 6.84 7.70 8.34
CA GLY A 241 6.11 8.69 9.12
C GLY A 241 4.62 8.66 8.81
N LEU A 242 4.28 8.60 7.52
CA LEU A 242 2.90 8.55 7.07
C LEU A 242 2.19 7.24 7.44
N ALA A 243 2.87 6.10 7.30
CA ALA A 243 2.36 4.81 7.77
C ALA A 243 2.10 4.84 9.27
N GLY A 244 2.95 5.50 10.07
CA GLY A 244 2.73 5.70 11.50
C GLY A 244 1.42 6.43 11.80
N GLU A 245 1.13 7.52 11.08
CA GLU A 245 -0.14 8.25 11.26
C GLU A 245 -1.36 7.43 10.83
N VAL A 246 -1.26 6.70 9.72
CA VAL A 246 -2.32 5.80 9.24
C VAL A 246 -2.61 4.71 10.27
N LEU A 247 -1.57 4.09 10.84
CA LEU A 247 -1.71 3.02 11.83
C LEU A 247 -2.36 3.49 13.13
N LYS A 248 -2.18 4.75 13.54
CA LYS A 248 -2.88 5.31 14.72
C LYS A 248 -4.40 5.41 14.52
N ARG A 249 -4.85 5.53 13.27
CA ARG A 249 -6.27 5.65 12.89
C ARG A 249 -6.94 4.28 12.71
N LEU A 250 -6.15 3.24 12.46
CA LEU A 250 -6.59 1.85 12.45
C LEU A 250 -6.71 1.38 13.92
N LYS A 251 -7.95 1.29 14.42
CA LYS A 251 -8.27 0.78 15.76
C LYS A 251 -8.52 -0.71 15.73
#